data_AF-A0A962P343-F1
#
_entry.id   AF-A0A962P343-F1
#
_cell.length_a   1.000
_cell.length_b   1.000
_cell.length_c   1.000
_cell.angle_alpha   90.00
_cell.angle_beta   90.00
_cell.angle_gamma   90.00
#
_symmetry.space_group_name_H-M   'P 1'
#
loop_
_entity.id
_entity.type
_entity.pdbx_description
1 polymer ?
#
loop_
_entity_poly.entity_id
_entity_poly.type
_entity_poly.pdbx_seq_one_letter_code
_entity_poly.pdbx_strand_id
1 'polypeptide(L)'
;PAFVTNYGGPGPLKYIKTEVSLRVDSQEAYRLVRHHMPSLRYALIKVLTQQTEETVSSMEGKEQIRMQALADLQAVMKAEEDNASIEDVLFSSFFVQR
;
A
#
# COMPACT_ATOMS: atom_id res chain seq x y z
N PRO A 1 11.93 2.78 1.56
CA PRO A 1 11.91 4.15 0.99
C PRO A 1 10.46 4.64 0.92
N ALA A 2 10.24 5.95 0.93
CA ALA A 2 8.90 6.49 0.73
C ALA A 2 8.37 6.18 -0.67
N PHE A 3 7.08 5.89 -0.76
CA PHE A 3 6.35 5.86 -2.02
C PHE A 3 6.05 7.30 -2.43
N VAL A 4 6.34 7.63 -3.69
CA VAL A 4 5.90 8.88 -4.34
C VAL A 4 5.22 8.47 -5.62
N THR A 5 3.94 8.83 -5.75
CA THR A 5 3.09 8.37 -6.84
C THR A 5 2.08 9.44 -7.22
N ASN A 6 1.71 9.46 -8.49
CA ASN A 6 0.57 10.25 -8.96
C ASN A 6 -0.73 9.57 -8.51
N TYR A 7 -1.80 10.34 -8.36
CA TYR A 7 -3.15 9.81 -8.12
C TYR A 7 -4.20 10.63 -8.86
N GLY A 8 -5.40 10.09 -8.98
CA GLY A 8 -6.51 10.71 -9.69
C GLY A 8 -6.49 10.43 -11.20
N GLY A 9 -7.04 11.37 -11.97
CA GLY A 9 -7.28 11.22 -13.40
C GLY A 9 -6.81 12.44 -14.20
N PRO A 10 -7.38 12.67 -15.40
CA PRO A 10 -7.03 13.82 -16.24
C PRO A 10 -7.11 15.15 -15.48
N GLY A 11 -6.11 16.01 -15.65
CA GLY A 11 -6.04 17.31 -14.97
C GLY A 11 -4.63 17.63 -14.46
N PRO A 12 -4.50 18.60 -13.53
CA PRO A 12 -3.23 18.90 -12.87
C PRO A 12 -2.65 17.67 -12.16
N LEU A 13 -1.33 17.50 -12.22
CA LEU A 13 -0.64 16.40 -11.55
C LEU A 13 -0.74 16.56 -10.04
N LYS A 14 -1.23 15.52 -9.37
CA LYS A 14 -1.32 15.43 -7.92
C LYS A 14 -0.54 14.23 -7.44
N TYR A 15 0.09 14.35 -6.27
CA TYR A 15 1.02 13.37 -5.73
C TYR A 15 0.62 12.91 -4.33
N ILE A 16 0.78 11.62 -4.07
CA ILE A 16 0.82 11.04 -2.73
C ILE A 16 2.27 10.73 -2.41
N LYS A 17 2.73 11.17 -1.23
CA LYS A 17 3.97 10.72 -0.61
C LYS A 17 3.65 10.01 0.71
N THR A 18 3.97 8.72 0.80
CA THR A 18 3.69 7.92 1.99
C THR A 18 4.84 6.99 2.33
N GLU A 19 5.06 6.81 3.63
CA GLU A 19 5.92 5.75 4.14
C GLU A 19 5.05 4.61 4.67
N VAL A 20 5.42 3.39 4.27
CA VAL A 20 4.63 2.18 4.53
C VAL A 20 5.50 1.17 5.28
N SER A 21 4.97 0.64 6.37
CA SER A 21 5.52 -0.51 7.08
C SER A 21 4.52 -1.66 7.07
N LEU A 22 4.99 -2.90 7.00
CA LEU A 22 4.14 -4.10 7.04
C LEU A 22 4.33 -4.80 8.39
N ARG A 23 3.22 -5.18 9.02
CA ARG A 23 3.25 -6.03 10.23
C ARG A 23 3.12 -7.49 9.82
N VAL A 24 3.97 -8.33 10.40
CA VAL A 24 4.00 -9.78 10.20
C VAL A 24 4.15 -10.46 11.56
N ASP A 25 3.69 -11.70 11.66
CA ASP A 25 3.58 -12.46 12.92
C ASP A 25 4.84 -13.26 13.29
N SER A 26 5.74 -13.48 12.32
CA SER A 26 6.84 -14.42 12.46
C SER A 26 8.08 -14.01 11.65
N GLN A 27 9.23 -14.56 12.04
CA GLN A 27 10.49 -14.34 11.32
C GLN A 27 10.48 -14.99 9.93
N GLU A 28 9.72 -16.08 9.76
CA GLU A 28 9.54 -16.72 8.47
C GLU A 28 8.71 -15.85 7.52
N ALA A 29 7.55 -15.36 7.99
CA ALA A 29 6.73 -14.39 7.26
C ALA A 29 7.55 -13.18 6.82
N TYR A 30 8.39 -12.65 7.72
CA TYR A 30 9.29 -11.55 7.41
C TYR A 30 10.23 -11.88 6.23
N ARG A 31 10.85 -13.08 6.20
CA ARG A 31 11.73 -13.48 5.11
C ARG A 31 10.99 -13.56 3.77
N LEU A 32 9.80 -14.15 3.77
CA LEU A 32 8.98 -14.29 2.56
C LEU A 32 8.54 -12.92 2.03
N VAL A 33 8.02 -12.06 2.91
CA VAL A 33 7.65 -10.67 2.56
C VAL A 33 8.86 -9.92 2.01
N ARG A 34 10.04 -10.06 2.64
CA ARG A 34 11.28 -9.44 2.16
C ARG A 34 11.70 -9.95 0.78
N HIS A 35 11.54 -11.24 0.51
CA HIS A 35 11.81 -11.84 -0.79
C HIS A 35 10.90 -11.27 -1.89
N HIS A 36 9.60 -11.16 -1.60
CA HIS A 36 8.57 -10.70 -2.52
C HIS A 36 8.32 -9.19 -2.53
N MET A 37 9.18 -8.40 -1.88
CA MET A 37 9.06 -6.94 -1.85
C MET A 37 8.84 -6.29 -3.22
N PRO A 38 9.45 -6.73 -4.34
CA PRO A 38 9.17 -6.15 -5.65
C PRO A 38 7.68 -6.21 -6.03
N SER A 39 7.04 -7.38 -5.90
CA SER A 39 5.62 -7.60 -6.22
C SER A 39 4.70 -6.86 -5.26
N LEU A 40 5.01 -6.90 -3.96
CA LEU A 40 4.25 -6.17 -2.93
C LEU A 40 4.31 -4.66 -3.14
N ARG A 41 5.49 -4.14 -3.50
CA ARG A 41 5.68 -2.72 -3.81
C ARG A 41 4.87 -2.31 -5.05
N TYR A 42 4.82 -3.15 -6.07
CA TYR A 42 3.98 -2.91 -7.25
C TYR A 42 2.50 -2.84 -6.88
N ALA A 43 2.00 -3.77 -6.06
CA ALA A 43 0.61 -3.76 -5.58
C ALA A 43 0.28 -2.45 -4.83
N LEU A 44 1.16 -2.00 -3.93
CA LEU A 44 1.00 -0.73 -3.23
C LEU A 44 0.95 0.47 -4.19
N ILE A 45 1.81 0.52 -5.20
CA ILE A 45 1.79 1.58 -6.21
C ILE A 45 0.42 1.58 -6.92
N LYS A 46 -0.07 0.41 -7.34
CA LYS A 46 -1.36 0.28 -8.00
C LYS A 46 -2.49 0.82 -7.12
N VAL A 47 -2.56 0.42 -5.85
CA VAL A 47 -3.57 0.93 -4.91
C VAL A 47 -3.48 2.45 -4.81
N LEU A 48 -2.29 3.01 -4.60
CA LEU A 48 -2.13 4.46 -4.41
C LEU A 48 -2.45 5.27 -5.68
N THR A 49 -2.13 4.76 -6.87
CA THR A 49 -2.41 5.46 -8.14
C THR A 49 -3.91 5.57 -8.46
N GLN A 50 -4.72 4.63 -7.97
CA GLN A 50 -6.16 4.57 -8.24
C GLN A 50 -6.99 5.48 -7.33
N GLN A 51 -6.36 6.20 -6.40
CA GLN A 51 -7.05 7.01 -5.42
C GLN A 51 -7.64 8.29 -6.01
N THR A 52 -8.68 8.80 -5.34
CA THR A 52 -9.37 10.04 -5.70
C THR A 52 -9.12 11.11 -4.65
N GLU A 53 -9.52 12.35 -4.95
CA GLU A 53 -9.39 13.47 -4.00
C GLU A 53 -10.13 13.22 -2.68
N GLU A 54 -11.30 12.58 -2.76
CA GLU A 54 -12.14 12.26 -1.60
C GLU A 54 -11.47 11.20 -0.71
N THR A 55 -10.90 10.16 -1.32
CA THR A 55 -10.30 9.05 -0.57
C THR A 55 -8.99 9.45 0.11
N VAL A 56 -8.19 10.35 -0.48
CA VAL A 56 -6.92 10.79 0.13
C VAL A 56 -7.07 11.90 1.18
N SER A 57 -8.21 12.61 1.18
CA SER A 57 -8.43 13.78 2.05
C SER A 57 -9.08 13.43 3.38
N SER A 58 -9.95 12.42 3.41
CA SER A 58 -10.70 12.01 4.61
C SER A 58 -9.95 10.97 5.44
N MET A 59 -10.27 10.87 6.73
CA MET A 59 -9.70 9.83 7.60
C MET A 59 -10.26 8.46 7.23
N GLU A 60 -11.55 8.40 6.96
CA GLU A 60 -12.27 7.22 6.50
C GLU A 60 -11.70 6.73 5.18
N GLY A 61 -11.45 7.63 4.22
CA GLY A 61 -10.83 7.29 2.94
C GLY A 61 -9.42 6.71 3.09
N LYS A 62 -8.59 7.29 3.97
CA LYS A 62 -7.25 6.73 4.27
C LYS A 62 -7.33 5.34 4.89
N GLU A 63 -8.33 5.08 5.73
CA GLU A 63 -8.55 3.76 6.29
C GLU A 63 -9.02 2.75 5.22
N GLN A 64 -9.88 3.16 4.29
CA GLN A 64 -10.24 2.33 3.13
C GLN A 64 -9.01 2.00 2.27
N ILE A 65 -8.12 2.98 2.04
CA ILE A 65 -6.85 2.76 1.33
C ILE A 65 -5.99 1.71 2.05
N ARG A 66 -5.88 1.81 3.38
CA ARG A 66 -5.12 0.87 4.20
C ARG A 66 -5.68 -0.55 4.09
N MET A 67 -7.00 -0.70 4.21
CA MET A 67 -7.67 -1.99 4.10
C MET A 67 -7.53 -2.59 2.69
N GLN A 68 -7.67 -1.79 1.65
CA GLN A 68 -7.46 -2.25 0.27
C GLN A 68 -6.01 -2.69 0.04
N ALA A 69 -5.05 -1.91 0.53
CA ALA A 69 -3.63 -2.26 0.44
C ALA A 69 -3.35 -3.60 1.15
N LEU A 70 -3.89 -3.80 2.35
CA LEU A 70 -3.72 -5.06 3.08
C LEU A 70 -4.29 -6.25 2.30
N ALA A 71 -5.50 -6.12 1.77
CA ALA A 71 -6.16 -7.17 0.99
C ALA A 71 -5.34 -7.53 -0.28
N ASP A 72 -4.89 -6.52 -1.03
CA ASP A 72 -4.10 -6.73 -2.25
C ASP A 72 -2.75 -7.39 -1.93
N LEU A 73 -2.08 -6.97 -0.85
CA LEU A 73 -0.82 -7.56 -0.43
C LEU A 73 -0.95 -9.02 0.03
N GLN A 74 -2.01 -9.33 0.78
CA GLN A 74 -2.33 -10.70 1.17
C GLN A 74 -2.65 -11.57 -0.06
N ALA A 75 -3.36 -11.02 -1.05
CA ALA A 75 -3.66 -11.72 -2.30
C ALA A 75 -2.38 -12.03 -3.10
N VAL A 76 -1.43 -11.09 -3.17
CA VAL A 76 -0.12 -11.32 -3.79
C VAL A 76 0.64 -12.42 -3.06
N MET A 77 0.77 -12.34 -1.73
CA MET A 77 1.50 -13.37 -0.98
C MET A 77 0.87 -14.74 -1.10
N LYS A 78 -0.47 -14.81 -1.12
CA LYS A 78 -1.19 -16.07 -1.31
C LYS A 78 -0.94 -16.66 -2.69
N ALA A 79 -0.83 -15.84 -3.73
CA ALA A 79 -0.54 -16.33 -5.08
C ALA A 79 0.89 -16.87 -5.23
N GLU A 80 1.85 -16.26 -4.54
CA GLU A 80 3.28 -16.60 -4.68
C GLU A 80 3.75 -17.71 -3.73
N GLU A 81 3.23 -17.76 -2.49
CA GLU A 81 3.73 -18.62 -1.41
C GLU A 81 2.62 -19.47 -0.73
N ASP A 82 1.39 -19.43 -1.24
CA ASP A 82 0.18 -20.01 -0.61
C ASP A 82 0.01 -19.60 0.87
N ASN A 83 0.51 -18.42 1.21
CA ASN A 83 0.57 -17.91 2.57
C ASN A 83 0.18 -16.41 2.59
N ALA A 84 -0.61 -15.99 3.59
CA ALA A 84 -1.09 -14.62 3.73
C ALA A 84 -0.56 -13.93 5.01
N SER A 85 0.71 -14.15 5.38
CA SER A 85 1.27 -13.71 6.68
C SER A 85 1.43 -12.20 6.90
N ILE A 86 0.80 -11.34 6.09
CA ILE A 86 0.78 -9.89 6.32
C ILE A 86 -0.43 -9.58 7.20
N GLU A 87 -0.18 -9.18 8.43
CA GLU A 87 -1.26 -8.87 9.38
C GLU A 87 -1.82 -7.47 9.18
N ASP A 88 -0.96 -6.51 8.82
CA ASP A 88 -1.34 -5.10 8.78
C ASP A 88 -0.43 -4.27 7.88
N VAL A 89 -0.97 -3.14 7.43
CA VAL A 89 -0.27 -2.10 6.67
C VAL A 89 -0.33 -0.81 7.48
N LEU A 90 0.83 -0.25 7.78
CA LEU A 90 0.96 0.95 8.60
C LEU A 90 1.48 2.09 7.74
N PHE A 91 0.69 3.16 7.61
CA PHE A 91 1.15 4.41 7.02
C PHE A 91 1.77 5.30 8.10
N SER A 92 3.10 5.41 8.14
CA SER A 92 3.80 6.29 9.10
C SER A 92 3.79 7.76 8.67
N SER A 93 3.59 8.01 7.38
CA SER A 93 3.32 9.34 6.85
C SER A 93 2.38 9.26 5.65
N PHE A 94 1.56 10.30 5.46
CA PHE A 94 0.64 10.38 4.32
C PHE A 94 0.46 11.84 3.90
N PHE A 95 1.28 12.30 2.97
CA PHE A 95 1.27 13.65 2.42
C PHE A 95 0.60 13.66 1.05
N VAL A 96 -0.24 14.66 0.82
CA VAL A 96 -0.92 14.90 -0.45
C VAL A 96 -0.49 16.26 -0.98
N GLN A 97 0.01 16.29 -2.22
CA GLN A 97 0.37 17.52 -2.93
C GLN A 97 -0.51 17.65 -4.17
N ARG A 98 -1.03 18.86 -4.41
CA ARG A 98 -1.97 19.20 -5.48
C ARG A 98 -1.49 20.43 -6.22
#